data_AF-A0A511QPE3-F1
#
_entry.id   AF-A0A511QPE3-F1
#
_cell.length_a   1.000
_cell.length_b   1.000
_cell.length_c   1.000
_cell.angle_alpha   90.00
_cell.angle_beta   90.00
_cell.angle_gamma   90.00
#
_symmetry.space_group_name_H-M   'P 1'
#
loop_
_entity.id
_entity.type
_entity.pdbx_description
1 polymer ?
#
loop_
_entity_poly.entity_id
_entity_poly.type
_entity_poly.pdbx_seq_one_letter_code
_entity_poly.pdbx_strand_id
1 'polypeptide(L)'
;MHPHQYLDSLNKEYLAVHRQKEDLFWETYMGISNDQAGSAQAETHWNQFLSNADRLSEIQLQLEKLQSTPLNDKADVVKAGLEGWLATFKAHALPTREARELKADLIKFESELFERKQQHTQIFIDAQGNKQEGSLPVLAANIRTSDNESVRKSSHQAMLDLEQWLLVNGLLDLVKLRNQFARSLGYDNFFDYSIVKTEQMTTTELFTILDDFEQRTRESNLSSLKQLASDKGQQALEGHNFVYSFSGDAMRDLDPYVPFSQSLRRWIESFGRLNINYSNAELTLDLLDRKGKYPNGFCHGPIPSFYDNSQWVPAKVNFTSNAKPDQVGSGYDGINTLFHEGGHAAHFANVKMNAPCFSQEFAPTSMAYAETQSMFCDSLLEDGDWLKLYALDENGVAIPDSVIKAMIESKQPFKAYTERSILVVPYFERALYQLADEELTPENITRLAREMEKNILGLECSPRPLMAIPHLLSDESACAYQGYLLAHMAVYQTRAYFTNKFGYLTDNPEIGPLLEEHYWHQGNAVNHNQTIIQLTGEGFNAKYLADECNLTSEQAWQIEQDKISVLANRPRACVHSLNAKISIVDGDKELANNELSDEQMCHDFEQYIVEYYGR
;
A
#
# COMPACT_ATOMS: atom_id res chain seq x y z
N MET A 1 5.21 40.67 4.55
CA MET A 1 6.24 39.62 4.68
C MET A 1 6.88 39.38 3.31
N HIS A 2 8.20 39.20 3.26
CA HIS A 2 8.92 38.84 2.03
C HIS A 2 8.62 37.36 1.64
N PRO A 3 8.57 36.96 0.36
CA PRO A 3 8.20 35.59 -0.04
C PRO A 3 9.04 34.49 0.65
N HIS A 4 10.36 34.68 0.74
CA HIS A 4 11.25 33.76 1.44
C HIS A 4 10.89 33.59 2.93
N GLN A 5 10.62 34.69 3.64
CA GLN A 5 10.20 34.65 5.05
C GLN A 5 8.83 33.98 5.23
N TYR A 6 7.94 34.13 4.24
CA TYR A 6 6.63 33.48 4.24
C TYR A 6 6.76 31.96 4.09
N LEU A 7 7.58 31.50 3.14
CA LEU A 7 7.88 30.07 2.97
C LEU A 7 8.49 29.47 4.24
N ASP A 8 9.49 30.13 4.84
CA ASP A 8 10.11 29.67 6.09
C ASP A 8 9.10 29.60 7.25
N SER A 9 8.21 30.58 7.37
CA SER A 9 7.15 30.58 8.40
C SER A 9 6.19 29.41 8.19
N LEU A 10 5.75 29.22 6.95
CA LEU A 10 4.81 28.17 6.58
C LEU A 10 5.37 26.77 6.82
N ASN A 11 6.64 26.55 6.47
CA ASN A 11 7.35 25.30 6.75
C ASN A 11 7.40 25.03 8.27
N LYS A 12 7.74 26.03 9.08
CA LYS A 12 7.82 25.89 10.54
C LYS A 12 6.47 25.63 11.19
N GLU A 13 5.42 26.33 10.74
CA GLU A 13 4.05 26.13 11.22
C GLU A 13 3.58 24.70 10.93
N TYR A 14 3.82 24.20 9.71
CA TYR A 14 3.48 22.82 9.34
C TYR A 14 4.24 21.79 10.20
N LEU A 15 5.57 21.91 10.30
CA LEU A 15 6.38 20.96 11.06
C LEU A 15 5.97 20.87 12.53
N ALA A 16 5.52 21.98 13.12
CA ALA A 16 5.03 21.98 14.49
C ALA A 16 3.72 21.18 14.64
N VAL A 17 2.74 21.39 13.77
CA VAL A 17 1.45 20.67 13.86
C VAL A 17 1.57 19.22 13.41
N HIS A 18 2.39 18.94 12.39
CA HIS A 18 2.61 17.59 11.87
C HIS A 18 3.34 16.71 12.88
N ARG A 19 4.47 17.18 13.44
CA ARG A 19 5.23 16.40 14.42
C ARG A 19 4.39 16.04 15.65
N GLN A 20 3.63 16.99 16.17
CA GLN A 20 2.74 16.72 17.31
C GLN A 20 1.71 15.64 16.97
N LYS A 21 1.13 15.68 15.77
CA LYS A 21 0.19 14.65 15.29
C LYS A 21 0.87 13.29 15.17
N GLU A 22 2.04 13.20 14.53
CA GLU A 22 2.68 11.89 14.30
C GLU A 22 3.24 11.25 15.58
N ASP A 23 3.80 12.05 16.49
CA ASP A 23 4.30 11.54 17.78
C ASP A 23 3.14 10.91 18.59
N LEU A 24 1.99 11.60 18.69
CA LEU A 24 0.80 11.08 19.39
C LEU A 24 0.13 9.93 18.65
N PHE A 25 0.09 9.98 17.31
CA PHE A 25 -0.43 8.89 16.48
C PHE A 25 0.36 7.61 16.76
N TRP A 26 1.69 7.67 16.70
CA TRP A 26 2.55 6.50 16.97
C TRP A 26 2.34 5.96 18.38
N GLU A 27 2.40 6.82 19.41
CA GLU A 27 2.24 6.39 20.80
C GLU A 27 0.89 5.72 21.06
N THR A 28 -0.20 6.25 20.51
CA THR A 28 -1.55 5.70 20.72
C THR A 28 -1.80 4.44 19.90
N TYR A 29 -1.40 4.41 18.62
CA TYR A 29 -1.60 3.25 17.74
C TYR A 29 -0.71 2.07 18.12
N MET A 30 0.48 2.33 18.67
CA MET A 30 1.37 1.29 19.18
C MET A 30 0.99 0.83 20.61
N GLY A 31 -0.06 1.38 21.21
CA GLY A 31 -0.51 0.99 22.55
C GLY A 31 0.48 1.39 23.65
N ILE A 32 1.32 2.39 23.41
CA ILE A 32 2.28 2.95 24.37
C ILE A 32 1.59 4.00 25.26
N SER A 33 0.66 4.77 24.68
CA SER A 33 -0.11 5.82 25.36
C SER A 33 -1.61 5.58 25.25
N ASN A 34 -2.35 6.08 26.26
CA ASN A 34 -3.81 6.11 26.27
C ASN A 34 -4.35 7.53 26.00
N ASP A 35 -3.59 8.40 25.35
CA ASP A 35 -4.02 9.77 25.03
C ASP A 35 -4.77 9.86 23.69
N GLN A 36 -5.86 9.09 23.54
CA GLN A 36 -6.66 9.14 22.31
C GLN A 36 -7.30 10.52 22.09
N ALA A 37 -7.62 11.24 23.17
CA ALA A 37 -8.17 12.59 23.09
C ALA A 37 -7.14 13.60 22.56
N GLY A 38 -5.89 13.54 23.05
CA GLY A 38 -4.79 14.35 22.55
C GLY A 38 -4.47 14.04 21.08
N SER A 39 -4.43 12.76 20.71
CA SER A 39 -4.23 12.34 19.31
C SER A 39 -5.31 12.93 18.39
N ALA A 40 -6.59 12.78 18.74
CA ALA A 40 -7.70 13.32 17.94
C ALA A 40 -7.66 14.86 17.85
N GLN A 41 -7.24 15.54 18.91
CA GLN A 41 -7.07 17.00 18.90
C GLN A 41 -5.91 17.42 17.98
N ALA A 42 -4.77 16.73 18.04
CA ALA A 42 -3.61 17.01 17.20
C ALA A 42 -3.93 16.79 15.71
N GLU A 43 -4.62 15.69 15.40
CA GLU A 43 -5.13 15.41 14.05
C GLU A 43 -6.11 16.49 13.55
N THR A 44 -7.01 16.95 14.42
CA THR A 44 -7.92 18.06 14.09
C THR A 44 -7.16 19.35 13.76
N HIS A 45 -6.14 19.70 14.55
CA HIS A 45 -5.33 20.90 14.28
C HIS A 45 -4.54 20.79 12.98
N TRP A 46 -3.97 19.61 12.69
CA TRP A 46 -3.28 19.35 11.43
C TRP A 46 -4.23 19.44 10.21
N ASN A 47 -5.42 18.83 10.31
CA ASN A 47 -6.45 18.92 9.27
C ASN A 47 -6.94 20.37 9.04
N GLN A 48 -7.10 21.15 10.12
CA GLN A 48 -7.43 22.57 10.03
C GLN A 48 -6.32 23.39 9.35
N PHE A 49 -5.06 23.05 9.58
CA PHE A 49 -3.95 23.67 8.86
C PHE A 49 -4.08 23.39 7.36
N LEU A 50 -4.14 22.12 6.95
CA LEU A 50 -4.15 21.72 5.53
C LEU A 50 -5.39 22.21 4.76
N SER A 51 -6.54 22.29 5.41
CA SER A 51 -7.79 22.72 4.77
C SER A 51 -8.01 24.24 4.76
N ASN A 52 -7.06 25.04 5.25
CA ASN A 52 -7.19 26.49 5.31
C ASN A 52 -7.16 27.14 3.91
N ALA A 53 -8.35 27.51 3.42
CA ALA A 53 -8.52 28.11 2.10
C ALA A 53 -7.87 29.49 1.94
N ASP A 54 -7.64 30.25 3.03
CA ASP A 54 -7.02 31.57 2.94
C ASP A 54 -5.56 31.46 2.43
N ARG A 55 -4.88 30.35 2.73
CA ARG A 55 -3.51 30.06 2.29
C ARG A 55 -3.37 30.07 0.77
N LEU A 56 -4.40 29.66 0.02
CA LEU A 56 -4.37 29.69 -1.44
C LEU A 56 -4.13 31.11 -1.96
N SER A 57 -4.91 32.07 -1.46
CA SER A 57 -4.81 33.48 -1.86
C SER A 57 -3.51 34.14 -1.38
N GLU A 58 -3.07 33.80 -0.17
CA GLU A 58 -1.81 34.29 0.38
C GLU A 58 -0.60 33.84 -0.44
N ILE A 59 -0.54 32.55 -0.79
CA ILE A 59 0.55 31.97 -1.58
C ILE A 59 0.56 32.56 -2.99
N GLN A 60 -0.60 32.71 -3.63
CA GLN A 60 -0.71 33.36 -4.94
C GLN A 60 -0.14 34.78 -4.91
N LEU A 61 -0.46 35.56 -3.89
CA LEU A 61 0.10 36.90 -3.71
C LEU A 61 1.63 36.87 -3.51
N GLN A 62 2.19 35.85 -2.84
CA GLN A 62 3.66 35.71 -2.72
C GLN A 62 4.31 35.36 -4.06
N LEU A 63 3.68 34.48 -4.85
CA LEU A 63 4.14 34.12 -6.19
C LEU A 63 4.14 35.34 -7.13
N GLU A 64 3.10 36.18 -7.08
CA GLU A 64 3.05 37.44 -7.84
C GLU A 64 4.18 38.41 -7.46
N LYS A 65 4.49 38.54 -6.15
CA LYS A 65 5.62 39.36 -5.70
C LYS A 65 6.96 38.86 -6.26
N LEU A 66 7.15 37.54 -6.33
CA LEU A 66 8.36 36.95 -6.92
C LEU A 66 8.48 37.29 -8.41
N GLN A 67 7.38 37.30 -9.17
CA GLN A 67 7.39 37.68 -10.59
C GLN A 67 7.87 39.12 -10.83
N SER A 68 7.67 40.02 -9.86
CA SER A 68 8.15 41.41 -9.93
C SER A 68 9.62 41.60 -9.50
N THR A 69 10.30 40.54 -9.08
CA THR A 69 11.72 40.54 -8.66
C THR A 69 12.59 39.95 -9.77
N PRO A 70 13.80 40.49 -10.06
CA PRO A 70 14.69 39.90 -11.06
C PRO A 70 15.01 38.43 -10.73
N LEU A 71 14.80 37.55 -11.71
CA LEU A 71 15.09 36.11 -11.59
C LEU A 71 16.55 35.89 -11.17
N ASN A 72 16.73 35.11 -10.13
CA ASN A 72 18.00 34.53 -9.69
C ASN A 72 17.70 33.18 -9.03
N ASP A 73 18.73 32.34 -8.88
CA ASP A 73 18.58 30.98 -8.35
C ASP A 73 17.84 30.92 -7.00
N LYS A 74 17.95 31.97 -6.17
CA LYS A 74 17.22 32.03 -4.88
C LYS A 74 15.73 32.28 -5.05
N ALA A 75 15.34 33.10 -6.03
CA ALA A 75 13.93 33.34 -6.32
C ALA A 75 13.24 32.08 -6.86
N ASP A 76 13.93 31.29 -7.69
CA ASP A 76 13.41 30.04 -8.25
C ASP A 76 13.22 28.97 -7.17
N VAL A 77 14.16 28.83 -6.23
CA VAL A 77 13.99 27.93 -5.07
C VAL A 77 12.77 28.31 -4.23
N VAL A 78 12.60 29.59 -3.89
CA VAL A 78 11.43 30.03 -3.10
C VAL A 78 10.14 29.80 -3.88
N LYS A 79 10.15 30.07 -5.19
CA LYS A 79 8.99 29.81 -6.07
C LYS A 79 8.60 28.33 -6.04
N ALA A 80 9.56 27.42 -6.20
CA ALA A 80 9.29 25.97 -6.15
C ALA A 80 8.61 25.57 -4.84
N GLY A 81 9.14 26.01 -3.69
CA GLY A 81 8.55 25.70 -2.38
C GLY A 81 7.12 26.24 -2.20
N LEU A 82 6.85 27.45 -2.71
CA LEU A 82 5.51 28.05 -2.71
C LEU A 82 4.54 27.32 -3.65
N GLU A 83 5.02 26.86 -4.82
CA GLU A 83 4.22 26.05 -5.76
C GLU A 83 3.88 24.68 -5.17
N GLY A 84 4.82 24.06 -4.44
CA GLY A 84 4.57 22.83 -3.68
C GLY A 84 3.47 23.02 -2.64
N TRP A 85 3.58 24.06 -1.81
CA TRP A 85 2.52 24.40 -0.85
C TRP A 85 1.19 24.71 -1.52
N LEU A 86 1.20 25.43 -2.64
CA LEU A 86 -0.03 25.71 -3.39
C LEU A 86 -0.70 24.41 -3.86
N ALA A 87 0.07 23.43 -4.32
CA ALA A 87 -0.44 22.11 -4.69
C ALA A 87 -1.05 21.38 -3.48
N THR A 88 -0.34 21.35 -2.35
CA THR A 88 -0.84 20.75 -1.10
C THR A 88 -2.15 21.39 -0.66
N PHE A 89 -2.22 22.72 -0.53
CA PHE A 89 -3.46 23.39 -0.12
C PHE A 89 -4.59 23.19 -1.14
N LYS A 90 -4.31 23.14 -2.45
CA LYS A 90 -5.34 22.86 -3.46
C LYS A 90 -5.96 21.48 -3.30
N ALA A 91 -5.17 20.48 -2.89
CA ALA A 91 -5.66 19.12 -2.69
C ALA A 91 -6.60 18.99 -1.46
N HIS A 92 -6.52 19.92 -0.51
CA HIS A 92 -7.23 19.87 0.77
C HIS A 92 -8.25 21.00 0.99
N ALA A 93 -8.13 22.10 0.25
CA ALA A 93 -8.95 23.28 0.47
C ALA A 93 -10.41 23.06 0.09
N LEU A 94 -11.29 23.55 0.97
CA LEU A 94 -12.73 23.55 0.77
C LEU A 94 -13.17 25.01 0.59
N PRO A 95 -13.29 25.51 -0.66
CA PRO A 95 -13.39 26.96 -0.91
C PRO A 95 -14.73 27.54 -0.47
N THR A 96 -15.83 26.80 -0.60
CA THR A 96 -17.18 27.27 -0.29
C THR A 96 -17.61 26.89 1.13
N ARG A 97 -18.50 27.69 1.73
CA ARG A 97 -19.13 27.34 3.02
C ARG A 97 -19.91 26.04 2.93
N GLU A 98 -20.62 25.85 1.82
CA GLU A 98 -21.39 24.64 1.53
C GLU A 98 -20.51 23.39 1.51
N ALA A 99 -19.36 23.41 0.81
CA ALA A 99 -18.44 22.27 0.80
C ALA A 99 -17.90 21.92 2.19
N ARG A 100 -17.64 22.94 3.03
CA ARG A 100 -17.21 22.73 4.42
C ARG A 100 -18.30 22.10 5.28
N GLU A 101 -19.55 22.56 5.14
CA GLU A 101 -20.71 22.01 5.84
C GLU A 101 -20.96 20.55 5.42
N LEU A 102 -20.99 20.27 4.12
CA LEU A 102 -21.15 18.91 3.58
C LEU A 102 -20.01 17.96 4.00
N LYS A 103 -18.77 18.46 4.06
CA LYS A 103 -17.65 17.66 4.54
C LYS A 103 -17.78 17.31 6.02
N ALA A 104 -18.23 18.26 6.84
CA ALA A 104 -18.48 18.00 8.26
C ALA A 104 -19.61 16.98 8.45
N ASP A 105 -20.67 17.08 7.65
CA ASP A 105 -21.77 16.12 7.64
C ASP A 105 -21.30 14.71 7.22
N LEU A 106 -20.40 14.61 6.22
CA LEU A 106 -19.77 13.35 5.82
C LEU A 106 -18.98 12.71 6.96
N ILE A 107 -18.08 13.46 7.60
CA ILE A 107 -17.25 12.96 8.71
C ILE A 107 -18.13 12.42 9.84
N LYS A 108 -19.19 13.17 10.18
CA LYS A 108 -20.16 12.76 11.19
C LYS A 108 -20.92 11.49 10.77
N PHE A 109 -21.42 11.44 9.54
CA PHE A 109 -22.16 10.29 9.02
C PHE A 109 -21.30 9.03 9.01
N GLU A 110 -20.06 9.12 8.57
CA GLU A 110 -19.10 8.00 8.54
C GLU A 110 -18.80 7.50 9.95
N SER A 111 -18.63 8.41 10.92
CA SER A 111 -18.44 8.04 12.34
C SER A 111 -19.65 7.27 12.88
N GLU A 112 -20.88 7.75 12.63
CA GLU A 112 -22.12 7.09 13.05
C GLU A 112 -22.35 5.73 12.35
N LEU A 113 -21.96 5.61 11.07
CA LEU A 113 -22.00 4.33 10.35
C LEU A 113 -20.97 3.35 10.88
N PHE A 114 -19.75 3.83 11.18
CA PHE A 114 -18.69 3.03 11.76
C PHE A 114 -19.07 2.47 13.14
N GLU A 115 -19.65 3.30 14.02
CA GLU A 115 -20.17 2.86 15.32
C GLU A 115 -21.25 1.77 15.18
N ARG A 116 -22.21 1.97 14.27
CA ARG A 116 -23.25 0.94 13.99
C ARG A 116 -22.64 -0.34 13.45
N LYS A 117 -21.63 -0.25 12.59
CA LYS A 117 -20.93 -1.41 12.03
C LYS A 117 -20.13 -2.16 13.11
N GLN A 118 -19.47 -1.45 14.03
CA GLN A 118 -18.78 -2.09 15.16
C GLN A 118 -19.73 -2.89 16.05
N GLN A 119 -20.99 -2.47 16.16
CA GLN A 119 -22.04 -3.19 16.90
C GLN A 119 -22.66 -4.34 16.10
N HIS A 120 -22.35 -4.47 14.82
CA HIS A 120 -22.85 -5.55 13.96
C HIS A 120 -21.93 -6.78 14.03
N THR A 121 -22.35 -7.78 14.81
CA THR A 121 -21.64 -9.05 14.91
C THR A 121 -21.90 -9.93 13.69
N GLN A 122 -20.83 -10.34 13.01
CA GLN A 122 -20.87 -11.36 11.96
C GLN A 122 -20.71 -12.75 12.58
N ILE A 123 -21.52 -13.72 12.13
CA ILE A 123 -21.56 -15.07 12.70
C ILE A 123 -21.31 -16.11 11.60
N PHE A 124 -20.40 -17.05 11.85
CA PHE A 124 -20.20 -18.24 11.02
C PHE A 124 -20.46 -19.52 11.83
N ILE A 125 -20.51 -20.66 11.13
CA ILE A 125 -20.67 -21.98 11.75
C ILE A 125 -19.31 -22.69 11.74
N ASP A 126 -18.80 -23.06 12.92
CA ASP A 126 -17.54 -23.78 13.05
C ASP A 126 -17.66 -25.26 12.63
N ALA A 127 -16.53 -25.98 12.65
CA ALA A 127 -16.48 -27.38 12.24
C ALA A 127 -17.28 -28.32 13.15
N GLN A 128 -17.62 -27.89 14.36
CA GLN A 128 -18.46 -28.62 15.32
C GLN A 128 -19.94 -28.26 15.20
N GLY A 129 -20.31 -27.33 14.31
CA GLY A 129 -21.67 -26.88 14.09
C GLY A 129 -22.13 -25.77 15.05
N ASN A 130 -21.23 -25.16 15.82
CA ASN A 130 -21.56 -24.06 16.71
C ASN A 130 -21.46 -22.71 16.01
N LYS A 131 -22.25 -21.74 16.46
CA LYS A 131 -22.14 -20.34 16.02
C LYS A 131 -20.93 -19.70 16.67
N GLN A 132 -20.09 -19.08 15.86
CA GLN A 132 -18.92 -18.31 16.30
C GLN A 132 -18.95 -16.91 15.71
N GLU A 133 -18.45 -15.93 16.45
CA GLU A 133 -18.22 -14.59 15.93
C GLU A 133 -16.98 -14.59 15.04
N GLY A 134 -17.04 -13.91 13.90
CA GLY A 134 -15.92 -13.82 12.97
C GLY A 134 -15.72 -12.41 12.46
N SER A 135 -14.54 -11.83 12.70
CA SER A 135 -14.13 -10.60 12.00
C SER A 135 -13.88 -10.88 10.51
N LEU A 136 -13.86 -9.85 9.67
CA LEU A 136 -13.60 -10.02 8.24
C LEU A 136 -12.29 -10.80 7.94
N PRO A 137 -11.16 -10.55 8.64
CA PRO A 137 -9.96 -11.40 8.49
C PRO A 137 -10.20 -12.87 8.84
N VAL A 138 -10.94 -13.17 9.91
CA VAL A 138 -11.28 -14.55 10.30
C VAL A 138 -12.13 -15.22 9.22
N LEU A 139 -13.16 -14.54 8.73
CA LEU A 139 -14.02 -15.07 7.68
C LEU A 139 -13.25 -15.33 6.38
N ALA A 140 -12.35 -14.40 6.00
CA ALA A 140 -11.49 -14.55 4.82
C ALA A 140 -10.50 -15.71 4.97
N ALA A 141 -9.90 -15.88 6.16
CA ALA A 141 -9.03 -17.01 6.47
C ALA A 141 -9.80 -18.34 6.36
N ASN A 142 -10.99 -18.42 6.96
CA ASN A 142 -11.86 -19.59 6.86
C ASN A 142 -12.14 -19.98 5.41
N ILE A 143 -12.55 -19.02 4.56
CA ILE A 143 -12.83 -19.23 3.13
C ILE A 143 -11.59 -19.75 2.39
N ARG A 144 -10.40 -19.28 2.76
CA ARG A 144 -9.13 -19.62 2.09
C ARG A 144 -8.58 -20.97 2.50
N THR A 145 -8.63 -21.33 3.79
CA THR A 145 -7.82 -22.42 4.34
C THR A 145 -8.59 -23.52 5.07
N SER A 146 -9.88 -23.33 5.37
CA SER A 146 -10.62 -24.35 6.13
C SER A 146 -10.91 -25.59 5.28
N ASP A 147 -10.50 -26.77 5.75
CA ASP A 147 -10.81 -28.06 5.12
C ASP A 147 -12.31 -28.41 5.17
N ASN A 148 -13.09 -27.71 6.00
CA ASN A 148 -14.53 -27.95 6.14
C ASN A 148 -15.34 -26.97 5.26
N GLU A 149 -15.96 -27.49 4.21
CA GLU A 149 -16.78 -26.70 3.28
C GLU A 149 -17.94 -25.96 3.97
N SER A 150 -18.54 -26.52 5.03
CA SER A 150 -19.63 -25.82 5.74
C SER A 150 -19.14 -24.57 6.48
N VAL A 151 -17.89 -24.60 6.98
CA VAL A 151 -17.23 -23.44 7.60
C VAL A 151 -16.97 -22.38 6.54
N ARG A 152 -16.40 -22.78 5.38
CA ARG A 152 -16.17 -21.86 4.26
C ARG A 152 -17.47 -21.20 3.80
N LYS A 153 -18.51 -22.01 3.55
CA LYS A 153 -19.81 -21.55 3.07
C LYS A 153 -20.50 -20.60 4.05
N SER A 154 -20.51 -20.93 5.35
CA SER A 154 -21.12 -20.06 6.35
C SER A 154 -20.33 -18.77 6.57
N SER A 155 -19.00 -18.80 6.41
CA SER A 155 -18.14 -17.61 6.48
C SER A 155 -18.35 -16.68 5.28
N HIS A 156 -18.50 -17.24 4.08
CA HIS A 156 -18.86 -16.47 2.88
C HIS A 156 -20.27 -15.89 2.97
N GLN A 157 -21.23 -16.66 3.48
CA GLN A 157 -22.58 -16.15 3.74
C GLN A 157 -22.56 -14.98 4.73
N ALA A 158 -21.75 -15.02 5.79
CA ALA A 158 -21.61 -13.91 6.72
C ALA A 158 -21.10 -12.62 6.05
N MET A 159 -20.20 -12.72 5.06
CA MET A 159 -19.78 -11.57 4.25
C MET A 159 -20.91 -11.03 3.35
N LEU A 160 -21.72 -11.92 2.76
CA LEU A 160 -22.87 -11.52 1.95
C LEU A 160 -23.96 -10.85 2.82
N ASP A 161 -24.19 -11.37 4.02
CA ASP A 161 -25.12 -10.78 4.99
C ASP A 161 -24.65 -9.38 5.42
N LEU A 162 -23.33 -9.16 5.54
CA LEU A 162 -22.77 -7.82 5.76
C LEU A 162 -23.09 -6.88 4.60
N GLU A 163 -22.99 -7.31 3.34
CA GLU A 163 -23.38 -6.47 2.19
C GLU A 163 -24.84 -5.99 2.33
N GLN A 164 -25.75 -6.93 2.63
CA GLN A 164 -27.17 -6.63 2.79
C GLN A 164 -27.42 -5.72 3.99
N TRP A 165 -26.70 -5.93 5.09
CA TRP A 165 -26.77 -5.07 6.26
C TRP A 165 -26.35 -3.63 5.91
N LEU A 166 -25.24 -3.44 5.19
CA LEU A 166 -24.74 -2.11 4.79
C LEU A 166 -25.76 -1.36 3.92
N LEU A 167 -26.39 -2.05 2.98
CA LEU A 167 -27.38 -1.46 2.06
C LEU A 167 -28.59 -0.87 2.77
N VAL A 168 -29.00 -1.44 3.91
CA VAL A 168 -30.13 -0.96 4.71
C VAL A 168 -29.72 -0.14 5.93
N ASN A 169 -28.42 0.02 6.19
CA ASN A 169 -27.89 0.75 7.34
C ASN A 169 -27.06 2.00 6.97
N GLY A 170 -27.13 2.47 5.73
CA GLY A 170 -26.66 3.82 5.39
C GLY A 170 -25.61 3.90 4.29
N LEU A 171 -25.22 2.79 3.66
CA LEU A 171 -24.32 2.84 2.50
C LEU A 171 -24.91 3.70 1.36
N LEU A 172 -26.20 3.55 1.08
CA LEU A 172 -26.88 4.29 0.02
C LEU A 172 -26.94 5.80 0.31
N ASP A 173 -27.20 6.17 1.57
CA ASP A 173 -27.23 7.57 2.00
C ASP A 173 -25.83 8.19 1.97
N LEU A 174 -24.80 7.42 2.33
CA LEU A 174 -23.41 7.84 2.22
C LEU A 174 -23.03 8.16 0.77
N VAL A 175 -23.41 7.30 -0.18
CA VAL A 175 -23.16 7.52 -1.62
C VAL A 175 -23.82 8.82 -2.10
N LYS A 176 -25.08 9.08 -1.70
CA LYS A 176 -25.80 10.32 -2.04
C LYS A 176 -25.10 11.56 -1.47
N LEU A 177 -24.73 11.51 -0.19
CA LEU A 177 -24.07 12.63 0.48
C LEU A 177 -22.70 12.94 -0.13
N ARG A 178 -21.93 11.90 -0.48
CA ARG A 178 -20.65 12.03 -1.20
C ARG A 178 -20.83 12.65 -2.59
N ASN A 179 -21.83 12.22 -3.34
CA ASN A 179 -22.17 12.82 -4.63
C ASN A 179 -22.60 14.28 -4.50
N GLN A 180 -23.38 14.63 -3.48
CA GLN A 180 -23.76 16.01 -3.19
C GLN A 180 -22.52 16.87 -2.89
N PHE A 181 -21.61 16.37 -2.05
CA PHE A 181 -20.34 17.01 -1.74
C PHE A 181 -19.50 17.26 -2.99
N ALA A 182 -19.29 16.23 -3.82
CA ALA A 182 -18.49 16.36 -5.04
C ALA A 182 -19.10 17.36 -6.04
N ARG A 183 -20.43 17.36 -6.19
CA ARG A 183 -21.16 18.33 -7.03
C ARG A 183 -21.02 19.76 -6.53
N SER A 184 -20.98 19.98 -5.21
CA SER A 184 -20.72 21.31 -4.62
C SER A 184 -19.33 21.86 -4.95
N LEU A 185 -18.39 20.98 -5.31
CA LEU A 185 -17.04 21.31 -5.76
C LEU A 185 -16.91 21.38 -7.29
N GLY A 186 -17.97 21.10 -8.04
CA GLY A 186 -18.00 21.17 -9.51
C GLY A 186 -17.65 19.87 -10.24
N TYR A 187 -17.64 18.72 -9.54
CA TYR A 187 -17.47 17.40 -10.14
C TYR A 187 -18.82 16.71 -10.38
N ASP A 188 -18.90 15.78 -11.32
CA ASP A 188 -20.15 15.08 -11.64
C ASP A 188 -20.62 14.15 -10.50
N ASN A 189 -19.66 13.47 -9.88
CA ASN A 189 -19.86 12.53 -8.79
C ASN A 189 -18.58 12.39 -7.93
N PHE A 190 -18.68 11.64 -6.83
CA PHE A 190 -17.58 11.49 -5.88
C PHE A 190 -16.37 10.75 -6.44
N PHE A 191 -16.57 9.78 -7.33
CA PHE A 191 -15.46 9.07 -7.96
C PHE A 191 -14.59 10.04 -8.76
N ASP A 192 -15.19 10.90 -9.60
CA ASP A 192 -14.45 11.89 -10.40
C ASP A 192 -13.66 12.89 -9.53
N TYR A 193 -14.25 13.33 -8.41
CA TYR A 193 -13.57 14.17 -7.43
C TYR A 193 -12.36 13.45 -6.81
N SER A 194 -12.55 12.21 -6.35
CA SER A 194 -11.52 11.45 -5.65
C SER A 194 -10.32 11.16 -6.54
N ILE A 195 -10.53 10.72 -7.79
CA ILE A 195 -9.42 10.41 -8.72
C ILE A 195 -8.59 11.65 -9.03
N VAL A 196 -9.21 12.82 -9.24
CA VAL A 196 -8.46 14.07 -9.47
C VAL A 196 -7.66 14.46 -8.23
N LYS A 197 -8.26 14.33 -7.04
CA LYS A 197 -7.60 14.67 -5.78
C LYS A 197 -6.40 13.76 -5.48
N THR A 198 -6.56 12.45 -5.61
CA THR A 198 -5.56 11.48 -5.14
C THR A 198 -4.56 11.09 -6.22
N GLU A 199 -5.00 10.88 -7.46
CA GLU A 199 -4.14 10.37 -8.53
C GLU A 199 -3.65 11.44 -9.51
N GLN A 200 -4.13 12.67 -9.38
CA GLN A 200 -3.84 13.80 -10.30
C GLN A 200 -4.11 13.44 -11.77
N MET A 201 -5.15 12.64 -12.02
CA MET A 201 -5.63 12.27 -13.36
C MET A 201 -7.16 12.34 -13.41
N THR A 202 -7.72 12.34 -14.61
CA THR A 202 -9.17 12.23 -14.82
C THR A 202 -9.63 10.77 -14.77
N THR A 203 -10.91 10.55 -14.48
CA THR A 203 -11.53 9.22 -14.58
C THR A 203 -11.40 8.60 -15.98
N THR A 204 -11.38 9.43 -17.04
CA THR A 204 -11.19 8.93 -18.41
C THR A 204 -9.78 8.40 -18.63
N GLU A 205 -8.77 9.11 -18.13
CA GLU A 205 -7.37 8.65 -18.20
C GLU A 205 -7.18 7.36 -17.38
N LEU A 206 -7.72 7.32 -16.16
CA LEU A 206 -7.70 6.11 -15.32
C LEU A 206 -8.28 4.91 -16.06
N PHE A 207 -9.51 5.03 -16.58
CA PHE A 207 -10.18 3.89 -17.22
C PHE A 207 -9.58 3.51 -18.57
N THR A 208 -8.88 4.42 -19.26
CA THR A 208 -8.07 4.04 -20.43
C THR A 208 -7.01 3.00 -20.06
N ILE A 209 -6.39 3.14 -18.88
CA ILE A 209 -5.37 2.20 -18.37
C ILE A 209 -6.02 0.92 -17.86
N LEU A 210 -7.10 1.05 -17.07
CA LEU A 210 -7.79 -0.10 -16.49
C LEU A 210 -8.46 -0.98 -17.55
N ASP A 211 -9.07 -0.39 -18.59
CA ASP A 211 -9.68 -1.12 -19.70
C ASP A 211 -8.63 -1.87 -20.53
N ASP A 212 -7.44 -1.28 -20.77
CA ASP A 212 -6.33 -1.96 -21.46
C ASP A 212 -5.85 -3.19 -20.65
N PHE A 213 -5.70 -3.06 -19.33
CA PHE A 213 -5.35 -4.20 -18.47
C PHE A 213 -6.44 -5.27 -18.46
N GLU A 214 -7.71 -4.87 -18.32
CA GLU A 214 -8.86 -5.75 -18.35
C GLU A 214 -8.84 -6.59 -19.63
N GLN A 215 -8.69 -5.93 -20.78
CA GLN A 215 -8.74 -6.57 -22.09
C GLN A 215 -7.58 -7.56 -22.28
N ARG A 216 -6.35 -7.18 -21.88
CA ARG A 216 -5.15 -8.02 -22.03
C ARG A 216 -5.18 -9.29 -21.18
N THR A 217 -5.85 -9.25 -20.03
CA THR A 217 -5.85 -10.36 -19.04
C THR A 217 -7.12 -11.20 -19.07
N ARG A 218 -8.17 -10.75 -19.75
CA ARG A 218 -9.50 -11.40 -19.78
C ARG A 218 -9.43 -12.86 -20.21
N GLU A 219 -8.73 -13.16 -21.30
CA GLU A 219 -8.68 -14.52 -21.84
C GLU A 219 -7.93 -15.48 -20.92
N SER A 220 -6.77 -15.07 -20.37
CA SER A 220 -6.00 -15.87 -19.41
C SER A 220 -6.83 -16.17 -18.16
N ASN A 221 -7.48 -15.14 -17.59
CA ASN A 221 -8.36 -15.30 -16.44
C ASN A 221 -9.52 -16.28 -16.71
N LEU A 222 -10.27 -16.11 -17.81
CA LEU A 222 -11.38 -17.01 -18.12
C LEU A 222 -10.91 -18.43 -18.43
N SER A 223 -9.71 -18.59 -18.99
CA SER A 223 -9.13 -19.90 -19.29
C SER A 223 -8.70 -20.63 -18.02
N SER A 224 -8.11 -19.93 -17.04
CA SER A 224 -7.74 -20.55 -15.76
C SER A 224 -8.97 -20.98 -14.95
N LEU A 225 -10.06 -20.20 -14.97
CA LEU A 225 -11.33 -20.62 -14.37
C LEU A 225 -11.90 -21.87 -15.03
N LYS A 226 -11.89 -21.94 -16.37
CA LYS A 226 -12.34 -23.13 -17.11
C LYS A 226 -11.50 -24.36 -16.79
N GLN A 227 -10.18 -24.18 -16.69
CA GLN A 227 -9.26 -25.25 -16.32
C GLN A 227 -9.53 -25.75 -14.90
N LEU A 228 -9.69 -24.83 -13.93
CA LEU A 228 -10.04 -25.18 -12.56
C LEU A 228 -11.35 -25.99 -12.48
N ALA A 229 -12.38 -25.54 -13.21
CA ALA A 229 -13.65 -26.24 -13.25
C ALA A 229 -13.57 -27.61 -13.94
N SER A 230 -12.69 -27.76 -14.93
CA SER A 230 -12.40 -29.05 -15.56
C SER A 230 -11.72 -30.01 -14.58
N ASP A 231 -10.76 -29.50 -13.80
CA ASP A 231 -9.93 -30.33 -12.91
C ASP A 231 -10.62 -30.66 -11.59
N LYS A 232 -11.39 -29.71 -11.03
CA LYS A 232 -11.97 -29.81 -9.69
C LYS A 232 -13.50 -29.74 -9.66
N GLY A 233 -14.15 -29.52 -10.80
CA GLY A 233 -15.61 -29.40 -10.92
C GLY A 233 -16.12 -27.96 -10.76
N GLN A 234 -17.37 -27.71 -11.17
CA GLN A 234 -17.98 -26.37 -11.15
C GLN A 234 -18.08 -25.76 -9.76
N GLN A 235 -18.25 -26.58 -8.72
CA GLN A 235 -18.30 -26.16 -7.32
C GLN A 235 -16.99 -25.51 -6.85
N ALA A 236 -15.87 -25.75 -7.55
CA ALA A 236 -14.60 -25.08 -7.31
C ALA A 236 -14.64 -23.59 -7.72
N LEU A 237 -15.64 -23.13 -8.47
CA LEU A 237 -15.83 -21.73 -8.83
C LEU A 237 -16.79 -20.98 -7.89
N GLU A 238 -17.39 -21.66 -6.91
CA GLU A 238 -18.23 -21.00 -5.91
C GLU A 238 -17.35 -20.14 -5.00
N GLY A 239 -17.80 -18.93 -4.65
CA GLY A 239 -16.96 -17.96 -3.90
C GLY A 239 -16.32 -18.52 -2.63
N HIS A 240 -17.04 -19.37 -1.89
CA HIS A 240 -16.51 -20.03 -0.69
C HIS A 240 -15.53 -21.19 -0.95
N ASN A 241 -15.43 -21.68 -2.18
CA ASN A 241 -14.53 -22.77 -2.56
C ASN A 241 -13.39 -22.30 -3.46
N PHE A 242 -13.53 -21.18 -4.15
CA PHE A 242 -12.63 -20.78 -5.22
C PHE A 242 -11.18 -20.64 -4.77
N VAL A 243 -10.90 -19.78 -3.78
CA VAL A 243 -9.51 -19.59 -3.31
C VAL A 243 -8.95 -20.86 -2.67
N TYR A 244 -9.75 -21.56 -1.87
CA TYR A 244 -9.37 -22.85 -1.30
C TYR A 244 -9.00 -23.88 -2.38
N SER A 245 -9.69 -23.85 -3.51
CA SER A 245 -9.50 -24.82 -4.60
C SER A 245 -8.14 -24.69 -5.30
N PHE A 246 -7.39 -23.60 -5.14
CA PHE A 246 -6.04 -23.48 -5.71
C PHE A 246 -4.98 -22.99 -4.72
N SER A 247 -5.34 -22.75 -3.46
CA SER A 247 -4.37 -22.51 -2.40
C SER A 247 -3.51 -23.77 -2.21
N GLY A 248 -2.21 -23.66 -2.48
CA GLY A 248 -1.26 -24.78 -2.35
C GLY A 248 -0.59 -24.84 -0.98
N ASP A 249 -0.02 -26.00 -0.64
CA ASP A 249 0.74 -26.23 0.59
C ASP A 249 2.16 -25.60 0.58
N ALA A 250 2.58 -24.98 -0.53
CA ALA A 250 3.96 -24.56 -0.76
C ALA A 250 4.49 -23.55 0.28
N MET A 251 3.62 -22.75 0.90
CA MET A 251 4.02 -21.83 1.99
C MET A 251 4.49 -22.56 3.24
N ARG A 252 3.95 -23.76 3.52
CA ARG A 252 4.41 -24.59 4.64
C ARG A 252 5.81 -25.16 4.37
N ASP A 253 6.12 -25.47 3.12
CA ASP A 253 7.43 -25.98 2.72
C ASP A 253 8.50 -24.87 2.64
N LEU A 254 8.07 -23.63 2.49
CA LEU A 254 8.92 -22.42 2.54
C LEU A 254 9.32 -22.05 3.97
N ASP A 255 8.42 -22.22 4.95
CA ASP A 255 8.57 -21.78 6.35
C ASP A 255 9.95 -22.10 6.99
N PRO A 256 10.53 -23.32 6.85
CA PRO A 256 11.83 -23.65 7.44
C PRO A 256 13.00 -22.81 6.92
N TYR A 257 12.85 -22.18 5.75
CA TYR A 257 13.89 -21.41 5.08
C TYR A 257 13.74 -19.89 5.31
N VAL A 258 12.62 -19.45 5.86
CA VAL A 258 12.33 -18.02 6.08
C VAL A 258 11.93 -17.71 7.53
N PRO A 259 12.72 -18.13 8.55
CA PRO A 259 12.39 -17.81 9.93
C PRO A 259 12.42 -16.29 10.16
N PHE A 260 11.51 -15.80 11.01
CA PHE A 260 11.38 -14.36 11.26
C PHE A 260 12.62 -13.76 11.94
N SER A 261 13.34 -14.55 12.74
CA SER A 261 14.60 -14.15 13.39
C SER A 261 15.61 -13.57 12.38
N GLN A 262 15.66 -14.11 11.16
CA GLN A 262 16.57 -13.67 10.09
C GLN A 262 16.03 -12.52 9.23
N SER A 263 14.78 -12.07 9.43
CA SER A 263 14.15 -11.06 8.57
C SER A 263 14.88 -9.72 8.59
N LEU A 264 15.30 -9.26 9.78
CA LEU A 264 16.01 -7.98 9.92
C LEU A 264 17.35 -8.00 9.16
N ARG A 265 18.14 -9.05 9.34
CA ARG A 265 19.41 -9.22 8.63
C ARG A 265 19.21 -9.24 7.12
N ARG A 266 18.25 -10.03 6.63
CA ARG A 266 17.94 -10.13 5.19
C ARG A 266 17.53 -8.79 4.60
N TRP A 267 16.75 -7.98 5.34
CA TRP A 267 16.40 -6.63 4.93
C TRP A 267 17.63 -5.72 4.83
N ILE A 268 18.44 -5.61 5.90
CA ILE A 268 19.68 -4.81 5.91
C ILE A 268 20.60 -5.21 4.76
N GLU A 269 20.82 -6.50 4.58
CA GLU A 269 21.72 -7.04 3.57
C GLU A 269 21.21 -6.85 2.14
N SER A 270 19.92 -7.12 1.89
CA SER A 270 19.31 -6.98 0.57
C SER A 270 19.28 -5.51 0.14
N PHE A 271 18.83 -4.62 1.03
CA PHE A 271 18.77 -3.18 0.72
C PHE A 271 20.18 -2.57 0.59
N GLY A 272 21.11 -3.00 1.44
CA GLY A 272 22.51 -2.57 1.38
C GLY A 272 23.23 -3.00 0.11
N ARG A 273 22.87 -4.16 -0.47
CA ARG A 273 23.42 -4.62 -1.78
C ARG A 273 22.73 -3.97 -2.97
N LEU A 274 21.50 -3.50 -2.82
CA LEU A 274 20.82 -2.66 -3.81
C LEU A 274 21.32 -1.20 -3.79
N ASN A 275 22.22 -0.83 -2.86
CA ASN A 275 22.64 0.54 -2.59
C ASN A 275 21.45 1.48 -2.28
N ILE A 276 20.44 0.96 -1.57
CA ILE A 276 19.37 1.81 -1.04
C ILE A 276 19.93 2.60 0.13
N ASN A 277 19.88 3.92 0.01
CA ASN A 277 20.40 4.87 0.98
C ASN A 277 19.23 5.51 1.74
N TYR A 278 19.33 5.69 3.06
CA TYR A 278 18.33 6.36 3.89
C TYR A 278 18.77 7.76 4.31
N SER A 279 19.82 8.31 3.67
CA SER A 279 20.20 9.73 3.77
C SER A 279 20.31 10.26 5.22
N ASN A 280 20.86 9.45 6.12
CA ASN A 280 21.03 9.71 7.55
C ASN A 280 19.73 9.78 8.38
N ALA A 281 18.66 9.15 7.92
CA ALA A 281 17.39 9.08 8.64
C ALA A 281 17.50 8.34 9.99
N GLU A 282 16.59 8.67 10.89
CA GLU A 282 16.34 7.92 12.13
C GLU A 282 15.12 7.01 11.92
N LEU A 283 15.31 5.70 12.10
CA LEU A 283 14.29 4.68 11.89
C LEU A 283 13.93 4.01 13.22
N THR A 284 12.64 3.98 13.55
CA THR A 284 12.09 3.20 14.68
C THR A 284 11.19 2.08 14.15
N LEU A 285 11.55 0.83 14.41
CA LEU A 285 10.88 -0.35 13.87
C LEU A 285 10.19 -1.12 15.00
N ASP A 286 8.87 -1.23 14.93
CA ASP A 286 8.08 -2.04 15.88
C ASP A 286 7.50 -3.27 15.17
N LEU A 287 8.20 -4.40 15.24
CA LEU A 287 7.97 -5.50 14.28
C LEU A 287 7.06 -6.64 14.78
N LEU A 288 6.88 -6.76 16.09
CA LEU A 288 6.23 -7.91 16.71
C LEU A 288 4.76 -7.64 17.03
N ASP A 289 3.90 -8.66 16.94
CA ASP A 289 2.53 -8.55 17.41
C ASP A 289 2.47 -8.46 18.94
N ARG A 290 1.63 -7.56 19.46
CA ARG A 290 1.30 -7.50 20.87
C ARG A 290 -0.12 -7.01 21.08
N LYS A 291 -0.66 -7.31 22.27
CA LYS A 291 -1.96 -6.79 22.69
C LYS A 291 -1.93 -5.26 22.78
N GLY A 292 -2.92 -4.61 22.16
CA GLY A 292 -3.09 -3.15 22.22
C GLY A 292 -2.39 -2.40 21.09
N LYS A 293 -1.51 -3.06 20.33
CA LYS A 293 -0.93 -2.54 19.10
C LYS A 293 -1.93 -2.60 17.96
N TYR A 294 -1.86 -1.63 17.05
CA TYR A 294 -2.61 -1.64 15.80
C TYR A 294 -2.30 -2.91 14.96
N PRO A 295 -3.33 -3.63 14.48
CA PRO A 295 -3.15 -4.97 13.91
C PRO A 295 -2.87 -4.98 12.39
N ASN A 296 -2.10 -4.02 11.87
CA ASN A 296 -1.63 -3.98 10.48
C ASN A 296 -0.27 -3.27 10.38
N GLY A 297 0.50 -3.59 9.34
CA GLY A 297 1.71 -2.84 8.96
C GLY A 297 1.38 -1.44 8.43
N PHE A 298 2.28 -0.49 8.71
CA PHE A 298 2.26 0.87 8.16
C PHE A 298 3.62 1.56 8.38
N CYS A 299 3.86 2.64 7.63
CA CYS A 299 5.03 3.52 7.76
C CYS A 299 4.60 4.99 7.74
N HIS A 300 5.12 5.79 8.69
CA HIS A 300 4.89 7.24 8.75
C HIS A 300 6.17 8.01 9.05
N GLY A 301 6.22 9.27 8.60
CA GLY A 301 7.38 10.15 8.74
C GLY A 301 7.20 11.31 9.71
N PRO A 302 7.35 11.13 11.05
CA PRO A 302 7.23 12.21 12.04
C PRO A 302 8.03 13.48 11.74
N ILE A 303 9.16 13.33 11.06
CA ILE A 303 9.92 14.46 10.53
C ILE A 303 10.16 14.18 9.04
N PRO A 304 9.53 14.93 8.13
CA PRO A 304 9.78 14.78 6.70
C PRO A 304 11.20 15.24 6.36
N SER A 305 11.85 14.54 5.42
CA SER A 305 13.12 15.00 4.86
C SER A 305 12.92 16.13 3.85
N PHE A 306 13.82 17.11 3.85
CA PHE A 306 13.88 18.22 2.88
C PHE A 306 15.16 19.06 3.11
N TYR A 307 15.46 19.99 2.19
CA TYR A 307 16.46 21.03 2.38
C TYR A 307 15.85 22.31 2.98
N ASP A 308 16.17 22.61 4.24
CA ASP A 308 15.88 23.91 4.85
C ASP A 308 17.02 24.89 4.55
N ASN A 309 16.80 25.82 3.62
CA ASN A 309 17.79 26.84 3.28
C ASN A 309 19.18 26.25 2.94
N SER A 310 19.20 25.18 2.13
CA SER A 310 20.38 24.38 1.75
C SER A 310 20.98 23.49 2.85
N GLN A 311 20.41 23.48 4.06
CA GLN A 311 20.76 22.51 5.10
C GLN A 311 19.89 21.27 4.97
N TRP A 312 20.51 20.09 4.94
CA TRP A 312 19.78 18.83 4.90
C TRP A 312 19.11 18.56 6.24
N VAL A 313 17.79 18.31 6.21
CA VAL A 313 17.02 17.81 7.34
C VAL A 313 16.76 16.32 7.09
N PRO A 314 17.42 15.40 7.82
CA PRO A 314 17.17 13.97 7.69
C PRO A 314 15.78 13.62 8.21
N ALA A 315 15.15 12.61 7.61
CA ALA A 315 13.85 12.14 8.05
C ALA A 315 13.94 11.45 9.43
N LYS A 316 12.84 11.50 10.17
CA LYS A 316 12.51 10.51 11.19
C LYS A 316 11.34 9.71 10.68
N VAL A 317 11.50 8.39 10.62
CA VAL A 317 10.51 7.46 10.08
C VAL A 317 10.26 6.34 11.08
N ASN A 318 8.99 6.04 11.31
CA ASN A 318 8.58 4.91 12.12
C ASN A 318 7.78 3.95 11.24
N PHE A 319 8.02 2.66 11.36
CA PHE A 319 7.18 1.68 10.70
C PHE A 319 7.02 0.40 11.50
N THR A 320 5.99 -0.36 11.18
CA THR A 320 5.55 -1.49 12.00
C THR A 320 5.15 -2.71 11.18
N SER A 321 5.26 -3.89 11.79
CA SER A 321 4.66 -5.14 11.33
C SER A 321 4.03 -5.88 12.51
N ASN A 322 3.27 -6.95 12.25
CA ASN A 322 2.61 -7.76 13.29
C ASN A 322 3.11 -9.21 13.26
N ALA A 323 4.42 -9.41 13.16
CA ALA A 323 4.98 -10.75 13.08
C ALA A 323 4.77 -11.52 14.39
N LYS A 324 4.46 -12.81 14.25
CA LYS A 324 4.34 -13.81 15.30
C LYS A 324 5.34 -14.92 15.05
N PRO A 325 6.59 -14.78 15.54
CA PRO A 325 7.67 -15.71 15.20
C PRO A 325 7.38 -17.18 15.54
N ASP A 326 6.45 -17.43 16.46
CA ASP A 326 5.98 -18.76 16.88
C ASP A 326 4.90 -19.37 15.97
N GLN A 327 4.45 -18.66 14.92
CA GLN A 327 3.43 -19.11 13.97
C GLN A 327 4.04 -19.44 12.60
N VAL A 328 3.68 -20.62 12.07
CA VAL A 328 4.05 -21.05 10.72
C VAL A 328 3.55 -20.04 9.68
N GLY A 329 4.41 -19.65 8.74
CA GLY A 329 4.15 -18.67 7.70
C GLY A 329 4.44 -17.22 8.12
N SER A 330 4.45 -16.93 9.44
CA SER A 330 4.68 -15.56 9.92
C SER A 330 6.07 -15.03 9.55
N GLY A 331 7.06 -15.90 9.35
CA GLY A 331 8.38 -15.48 8.89
C GLY A 331 8.34 -14.81 7.52
N TYR A 332 7.64 -15.44 6.56
CA TYR A 332 7.48 -14.87 5.22
C TYR A 332 6.59 -13.62 5.22
N ASP A 333 5.46 -13.65 5.92
CA ASP A 333 4.56 -12.48 6.01
C ASP A 333 5.26 -11.29 6.69
N GLY A 334 6.06 -11.57 7.72
CA GLY A 334 6.81 -10.57 8.47
C GLY A 334 7.93 -9.94 7.64
N ILE A 335 8.72 -10.73 6.89
CA ILE A 335 9.75 -10.16 6.00
C ILE A 335 9.14 -9.40 4.82
N ASN A 336 8.00 -9.88 4.28
CA ASN A 336 7.29 -9.17 3.22
C ASN A 336 6.84 -7.77 3.68
N THR A 337 6.21 -7.70 4.85
CA THR A 337 5.85 -6.41 5.47
C THR A 337 7.09 -5.55 5.73
N LEU A 338 8.17 -6.12 6.27
CA LEU A 338 9.42 -5.38 6.52
C LEU A 338 10.04 -4.79 5.23
N PHE A 339 10.03 -5.53 4.12
CA PHE A 339 10.54 -5.03 2.83
C PHE A 339 9.64 -3.94 2.26
N HIS A 340 8.32 -4.12 2.36
CA HIS A 340 7.32 -3.15 1.93
C HIS A 340 7.50 -1.82 2.68
N GLU A 341 7.42 -1.85 4.01
CA GLU A 341 7.55 -0.67 4.85
C GLU A 341 8.96 -0.07 4.80
N GLY A 342 9.99 -0.92 4.67
CA GLY A 342 11.36 -0.48 4.42
C GLY A 342 11.48 0.36 3.14
N GLY A 343 10.74 0.01 2.09
CA GLY A 343 10.64 0.80 0.86
C GLY A 343 9.96 2.16 1.10
N HIS A 344 8.82 2.21 1.81
CA HIS A 344 8.23 3.49 2.24
C HIS A 344 9.20 4.37 3.01
N ALA A 345 9.94 3.79 3.95
CA ALA A 345 10.95 4.50 4.71
C ALA A 345 12.10 5.03 3.84
N ALA A 346 12.52 4.29 2.81
CA ALA A 346 13.50 4.77 1.84
C ALA A 346 12.96 5.96 1.03
N HIS A 347 11.70 5.94 0.61
CA HIS A 347 11.07 7.10 -0.04
C HIS A 347 11.06 8.32 0.87
N PHE A 348 10.53 8.22 2.09
CA PHE A 348 10.45 9.36 3.01
C PHE A 348 11.82 9.90 3.41
N ALA A 349 12.85 9.07 3.42
CA ALA A 349 14.22 9.47 3.71
C ALA A 349 14.90 10.23 2.55
N ASN A 350 14.41 10.12 1.31
CA ASN A 350 15.08 10.62 0.12
C ASN A 350 14.33 11.73 -0.63
N VAL A 351 13.28 12.31 -0.07
CA VAL A 351 12.69 13.52 -0.65
C VAL A 351 13.64 14.70 -0.44
N LYS A 352 14.25 15.16 -1.53
CA LYS A 352 15.35 16.14 -1.55
C LYS A 352 14.93 17.49 -2.10
N MET A 353 13.66 17.83 -1.89
CA MET A 353 13.09 19.12 -2.25
C MET A 353 13.29 20.15 -1.15
N ASN A 354 12.93 21.41 -1.39
CA ASN A 354 13.26 22.53 -0.51
C ASN A 354 12.17 22.90 0.52
N ALA A 355 11.18 22.04 0.71
CA ALA A 355 10.08 22.24 1.66
C ALA A 355 9.45 20.90 2.06
N PRO A 356 8.88 20.78 3.27
CA PRO A 356 8.26 19.54 3.74
C PRO A 356 6.94 19.20 3.03
N CYS A 357 6.34 20.14 2.28
CA CYS A 357 5.14 19.90 1.48
C CYS A 357 5.36 18.94 0.29
N PHE A 358 6.61 18.59 -0.02
CA PHE A 358 6.96 17.60 -1.04
C PHE A 358 7.07 16.18 -0.50
N SER A 359 7.00 16.01 0.82
CA SER A 359 7.12 14.73 1.52
C SER A 359 5.80 14.32 2.17
N GLN A 360 4.66 14.68 1.56
CA GLN A 360 3.35 14.30 2.10
C GLN A 360 3.13 12.79 1.91
N GLU A 361 2.49 12.14 2.88
CA GLU A 361 2.13 10.72 2.78
C GLU A 361 0.92 10.50 1.86
N PHE A 362 -0.03 11.44 1.90
CA PHE A 362 -1.26 11.44 1.11
C PHE A 362 -1.29 12.62 0.14
N ALA A 363 -2.46 12.86 -0.47
CA ALA A 363 -2.68 13.93 -1.45
C ALA A 363 -1.92 15.22 -1.08
N PRO A 364 -1.10 15.78 -1.99
CA PRO A 364 -1.06 15.50 -3.43
C PRO A 364 -0.21 14.29 -3.83
N THR A 365 0.40 13.57 -2.89
CA THR A 365 1.06 12.29 -3.18
C THR A 365 0.01 11.25 -3.60
N SER A 366 0.22 10.65 -4.77
CA SER A 366 -0.61 9.56 -5.26
C SER A 366 -0.33 8.28 -4.48
N MET A 367 -1.39 7.54 -4.15
CA MET A 367 -1.26 6.23 -3.52
C MET A 367 -0.47 5.29 -4.43
N ALA A 368 -0.79 5.27 -5.72
CA ALA A 368 -0.05 4.46 -6.70
C ALA A 368 1.45 4.79 -6.71
N TYR A 369 1.81 6.07 -6.63
CA TYR A 369 3.22 6.48 -6.54
C TYR A 369 3.88 6.00 -5.24
N ALA A 370 3.23 6.19 -4.09
CA ALA A 370 3.77 5.77 -2.79
C ALA A 370 3.98 4.25 -2.72
N GLU A 371 3.02 3.49 -3.23
CA GLU A 371 2.99 2.02 -3.22
C GLU A 371 3.94 1.40 -4.27
N THR A 372 4.16 2.03 -5.42
CA THR A 372 5.01 1.47 -6.50
C THR A 372 6.40 1.09 -5.99
N GLN A 373 6.99 1.96 -5.18
CA GLN A 373 8.38 1.83 -4.75
C GLN A 373 8.55 0.88 -3.54
N SER A 374 7.55 0.80 -2.65
CA SER A 374 7.50 -0.23 -1.59
C SER A 374 7.23 -1.62 -2.16
N MET A 375 6.23 -1.74 -3.03
CA MET A 375 5.91 -2.99 -3.74
C MET A 375 7.02 -3.45 -4.68
N PHE A 376 7.82 -2.54 -5.23
CA PHE A 376 9.01 -2.95 -5.97
C PHE A 376 9.98 -3.72 -5.05
N CYS A 377 10.20 -3.22 -3.84
CA CYS A 377 11.12 -3.83 -2.89
C CYS A 377 10.62 -5.20 -2.40
N ASP A 378 9.35 -5.33 -2.02
CA ASP A 378 8.80 -6.61 -1.57
C ASP A 378 8.64 -7.65 -2.70
N SER A 379 8.50 -7.21 -3.96
CA SER A 379 8.42 -8.11 -5.12
C SER A 379 9.68 -8.96 -5.32
N LEU A 380 10.82 -8.53 -4.79
CA LEU A 380 12.08 -9.26 -4.86
C LEU A 380 12.02 -10.59 -4.08
N LEU A 381 11.16 -10.67 -3.06
CA LEU A 381 11.02 -11.87 -2.21
C LEU A 381 10.45 -13.07 -2.98
N GLU A 382 9.81 -12.83 -4.12
CA GLU A 382 9.28 -13.88 -5.00
C GLU A 382 10.28 -14.34 -6.06
N ASP A 383 11.41 -13.62 -6.25
CA ASP A 383 12.42 -13.95 -7.24
C ASP A 383 13.23 -15.20 -6.81
N GLY A 384 13.35 -16.18 -7.71
CA GLY A 384 14.02 -17.45 -7.45
C GLY A 384 15.48 -17.28 -7.07
N ASP A 385 16.18 -16.32 -7.68
CA ASP A 385 17.58 -16.03 -7.33
C ASP A 385 17.73 -15.32 -5.97
N TRP A 386 16.76 -14.50 -5.55
CA TRP A 386 16.70 -13.96 -4.19
C TRP A 386 16.45 -15.07 -3.17
N LEU A 387 15.45 -15.92 -3.41
CA LEU A 387 15.14 -17.07 -2.55
C LEU A 387 16.36 -17.99 -2.39
N LYS A 388 17.13 -18.22 -3.45
CA LYS A 388 18.37 -19.01 -3.38
C LYS A 388 19.47 -18.39 -2.53
N LEU A 389 19.54 -17.07 -2.44
CA LEU A 389 20.55 -16.38 -1.65
C LEU A 389 20.16 -16.22 -0.19
N TYR A 390 18.87 -16.00 0.08
CA TYR A 390 18.41 -15.53 1.39
C TYR A 390 17.51 -16.52 2.13
N ALA A 391 16.75 -17.36 1.42
CA ALA A 391 15.91 -18.40 2.04
C ALA A 391 16.76 -19.66 2.32
N LEU A 392 17.44 -19.65 3.46
CA LEU A 392 18.34 -20.69 3.95
C LEU A 392 17.75 -21.36 5.19
N ASP A 393 17.95 -22.67 5.31
CA ASP A 393 17.60 -23.41 6.52
C ASP A 393 18.60 -23.16 7.66
N GLU A 394 18.37 -23.79 8.82
CA GLU A 394 19.24 -23.70 10.00
C GLU A 394 20.70 -24.16 9.76
N ASN A 395 20.95 -24.92 8.70
CA ASN A 395 22.28 -25.40 8.31
C ASN A 395 22.91 -24.53 7.21
N GLY A 396 22.25 -23.45 6.80
CA GLY A 396 22.70 -22.57 5.71
C GLY A 396 22.45 -23.14 4.31
N VAL A 397 21.59 -24.15 4.18
CA VAL A 397 21.24 -24.76 2.88
C VAL A 397 20.08 -24.00 2.26
N ALA A 398 20.25 -23.60 0.99
CA ALA A 398 19.21 -22.88 0.25
C ALA A 398 17.98 -23.74 -0.05
N ILE A 399 16.82 -23.09 -0.08
CA ILE A 399 15.54 -23.68 -0.45
C ILE A 399 15.62 -24.52 -1.74
N PRO A 400 15.01 -25.71 -1.82
CA PRO A 400 15.01 -26.54 -3.03
C PRO A 400 14.23 -25.91 -4.20
N ASP A 401 14.71 -26.14 -5.43
CA ASP A 401 14.02 -25.71 -6.67
C ASP A 401 12.58 -26.22 -6.74
N SER A 402 12.32 -27.41 -6.21
CA SER A 402 10.98 -28.01 -6.19
C SER A 402 9.98 -27.20 -5.38
N VAL A 403 10.42 -26.52 -4.31
CA VAL A 403 9.54 -25.67 -3.50
C VAL A 403 9.21 -24.38 -4.26
N ILE A 404 10.23 -23.73 -4.83
CA ILE A 404 10.04 -22.53 -5.69
C ILE A 404 9.09 -22.84 -6.84
N LYS A 405 9.31 -23.97 -7.53
CA LYS A 405 8.45 -24.43 -8.62
C LYS A 405 7.01 -24.66 -8.16
N ALA A 406 6.79 -25.31 -7.02
CA ALA A 406 5.45 -25.55 -6.48
C ALA A 406 4.72 -24.23 -6.11
N MET A 407 5.45 -23.23 -5.60
CA MET A 407 4.90 -21.89 -5.37
C MET A 407 4.41 -21.26 -6.67
N ILE A 408 5.19 -21.34 -7.75
CA ILE A 408 4.81 -20.81 -9.07
C ILE A 408 3.63 -21.57 -9.65
N GLU A 409 3.66 -22.90 -9.65
CA GLU A 409 2.60 -23.74 -10.22
C GLU A 409 1.25 -23.54 -9.52
N SER A 410 1.24 -23.17 -8.24
CA SER A 410 0.02 -22.85 -7.49
C SER A 410 -0.49 -21.43 -7.72
N LYS A 411 0.39 -20.43 -7.83
CA LYS A 411 0.00 -19.01 -7.96
C LYS A 411 -0.23 -18.57 -9.41
N GLN A 412 0.64 -18.97 -10.33
CA GLN A 412 0.70 -18.42 -11.68
C GLN A 412 -0.60 -18.54 -12.47
N PRO A 413 -1.36 -19.67 -12.43
CA PRO A 413 -2.62 -19.78 -13.17
C PRO A 413 -3.67 -18.74 -12.75
N PHE A 414 -3.59 -18.24 -11.51
CA PHE A 414 -4.56 -17.29 -10.95
C PHE A 414 -3.96 -15.89 -10.75
N LYS A 415 -2.76 -15.61 -11.27
CA LYS A 415 -2.13 -14.28 -11.19
C LYS A 415 -3.04 -13.21 -11.80
N ALA A 416 -3.61 -13.48 -12.98
CA ALA A 416 -4.61 -12.60 -13.60
C ALA A 416 -5.84 -12.38 -12.71
N TYR A 417 -6.36 -13.42 -12.06
CA TYR A 417 -7.51 -13.29 -11.14
C TYR A 417 -7.16 -12.38 -9.95
N THR A 418 -5.98 -12.56 -9.34
CA THR A 418 -5.53 -11.77 -8.19
C THR A 418 -5.53 -10.29 -8.53
N GLU A 419 -4.93 -9.88 -9.65
CA GLU A 419 -4.92 -8.47 -10.07
C GLU A 419 -6.31 -7.97 -10.45
N ARG A 420 -7.12 -8.82 -11.09
CA ARG A 420 -8.51 -8.47 -11.46
C ARG A 420 -9.42 -8.34 -10.23
N SER A 421 -9.08 -8.97 -9.11
CA SER A 421 -9.76 -8.78 -7.83
C SER A 421 -9.56 -7.37 -7.25
N ILE A 422 -8.48 -6.69 -7.66
CA ILE A 422 -8.28 -5.25 -7.40
C ILE A 422 -9.02 -4.42 -8.45
N LEU A 423 -8.91 -4.79 -9.72
CA LEU A 423 -9.55 -4.12 -10.85
C LEU A 423 -11.07 -3.97 -10.70
N VAL A 424 -11.77 -4.99 -10.20
CA VAL A 424 -13.24 -4.97 -10.12
C VAL A 424 -13.79 -3.86 -9.21
N VAL A 425 -12.99 -3.43 -8.22
CA VAL A 425 -13.39 -2.44 -7.22
C VAL A 425 -13.63 -1.06 -7.84
N PRO A 426 -12.68 -0.42 -8.55
CA PRO A 426 -12.93 0.88 -9.18
C PRO A 426 -14.02 0.81 -10.25
N TYR A 427 -14.23 -0.32 -10.95
CA TYR A 427 -15.38 -0.48 -11.86
C TYR A 427 -16.71 -0.42 -11.10
N PHE A 428 -16.80 -1.12 -9.97
CA PHE A 428 -17.98 -1.08 -9.11
C PHE A 428 -18.21 0.31 -8.52
N GLU A 429 -17.19 0.94 -7.93
CA GLU A 429 -17.33 2.27 -7.32
C GLU A 429 -17.72 3.31 -8.36
N ARG A 430 -17.07 3.35 -9.53
CA ARG A 430 -17.45 4.28 -10.60
C ARG A 430 -18.91 4.10 -10.99
N ALA A 431 -19.35 2.86 -11.22
CA ALA A 431 -20.74 2.60 -11.60
C ALA A 431 -21.72 2.99 -10.48
N LEU A 432 -21.38 2.69 -9.22
CA LEU A 432 -22.19 3.04 -8.05
C LEU A 432 -22.40 4.55 -7.93
N TYR A 433 -21.36 5.35 -8.06
CA TYR A 433 -21.44 6.81 -7.96
C TYR A 433 -22.09 7.48 -9.17
N GLN A 434 -22.19 6.80 -10.30
CA GLN A 434 -22.87 7.29 -11.51
C GLN A 434 -24.39 7.05 -11.52
N LEU A 435 -24.90 6.19 -10.64
CA LEU A 435 -26.35 5.94 -10.52
C LEU A 435 -27.10 7.19 -10.06
N ALA A 436 -28.33 7.35 -10.56
CA ALA A 436 -29.26 8.34 -10.03
C ALA A 436 -29.74 7.94 -8.62
N ASP A 437 -30.13 8.92 -7.81
CA ASP A 437 -30.54 8.70 -6.41
C ASP A 437 -31.72 7.73 -6.28
N GLU A 438 -32.61 7.67 -7.28
CA GLU A 438 -33.76 6.75 -7.33
C GLU A 438 -33.36 5.31 -7.68
N GLU A 439 -32.19 5.11 -8.29
CA GLU A 439 -31.65 3.80 -8.65
C GLU A 439 -30.88 3.15 -7.51
N LEU A 440 -30.45 3.95 -6.52
CA LEU A 440 -29.78 3.50 -5.29
C LEU A 440 -30.77 2.74 -4.38
N THR A 441 -31.04 1.48 -4.73
CA THR A 441 -31.81 0.53 -3.92
C THR A 441 -30.98 -0.71 -3.58
N PRO A 442 -31.26 -1.41 -2.45
CA PRO A 442 -30.53 -2.62 -2.09
C PRO A 442 -30.47 -3.67 -3.20
N GLU A 443 -31.57 -3.88 -3.92
CA GLU A 443 -31.67 -4.86 -5.00
C GLU A 443 -30.79 -4.46 -6.20
N ASN A 444 -30.84 -3.19 -6.59
CA ASN A 444 -30.05 -2.69 -7.70
C ASN A 444 -28.56 -2.73 -7.41
N ILE A 445 -28.13 -2.34 -6.21
CA ILE A 445 -26.70 -2.35 -5.86
C ILE A 445 -26.18 -3.77 -5.67
N THR A 446 -26.98 -4.67 -5.09
CA THR A 446 -26.64 -6.10 -5.03
C THR A 446 -26.44 -6.65 -6.44
N ARG A 447 -27.38 -6.39 -7.37
CA ARG A 447 -27.27 -6.81 -8.77
C ARG A 447 -26.03 -6.22 -9.44
N LEU A 448 -25.76 -4.93 -9.26
CA LEU A 448 -24.58 -4.26 -9.79
C LEU A 448 -23.29 -4.94 -9.32
N ALA A 449 -23.17 -5.26 -8.03
CA ALA A 449 -22.01 -5.96 -7.49
C ALA A 449 -21.83 -7.34 -8.14
N ARG A 450 -22.90 -8.16 -8.22
CA ARG A 450 -22.84 -9.47 -8.87
C ARG A 450 -22.47 -9.38 -10.35
N GLU A 451 -23.03 -8.40 -11.08
CA GLU A 451 -22.72 -8.16 -12.50
C GLU A 451 -21.24 -7.76 -12.70
N MET A 452 -20.68 -6.90 -11.85
CA MET A 452 -19.27 -6.49 -11.94
C MET A 452 -18.32 -7.65 -11.65
N GLU A 453 -18.60 -8.42 -10.61
CA GLU A 453 -17.80 -9.61 -10.30
C GLU A 453 -17.85 -10.65 -11.42
N LYS A 454 -19.01 -10.87 -12.03
CA LYS A 454 -19.12 -11.76 -13.18
C LYS A 454 -18.36 -11.25 -14.39
N ASN A 455 -18.50 -9.96 -14.71
CA ASN A 455 -17.91 -9.37 -15.92
C ASN A 455 -16.38 -9.25 -15.82
N ILE A 456 -15.86 -8.92 -14.64
CA ILE A 456 -14.43 -8.70 -14.41
C ILE A 456 -13.76 -9.98 -13.90
N LEU A 457 -14.31 -10.67 -12.91
CA LEU A 457 -13.66 -11.86 -12.34
C LEU A 457 -14.01 -13.13 -13.10
N GLY A 458 -15.17 -13.19 -13.75
CA GLY A 458 -15.68 -14.43 -14.35
C GLY A 458 -16.41 -15.34 -13.35
N LEU A 459 -16.68 -14.86 -12.14
CA LEU A 459 -17.36 -15.60 -11.07
C LEU A 459 -18.76 -15.02 -10.82
N GLU A 460 -19.76 -15.87 -10.58
CA GLU A 460 -21.11 -15.40 -10.19
C GLU A 460 -21.09 -14.66 -8.84
N CYS A 461 -20.16 -15.03 -7.97
CA CYS A 461 -19.91 -14.38 -6.70
C CYS A 461 -18.45 -14.57 -6.28
N SER A 462 -17.78 -13.46 -5.99
CA SER A 462 -16.41 -13.35 -5.51
C SER A 462 -16.27 -14.00 -4.13
N PRO A 463 -15.12 -14.63 -3.85
CA PRO A 463 -14.73 -15.06 -2.51
C PRO A 463 -14.72 -13.93 -1.48
N ARG A 464 -14.42 -12.71 -1.94
CA ARG A 464 -14.54 -11.48 -1.17
C ARG A 464 -15.60 -10.61 -1.85
N PRO A 465 -16.86 -10.68 -1.40
CA PRO A 465 -17.94 -9.87 -1.97
C PRO A 465 -17.59 -8.37 -1.95
N LEU A 466 -17.87 -7.65 -3.04
CA LEU A 466 -17.45 -6.26 -3.25
C LEU A 466 -17.79 -5.31 -2.09
N MET A 467 -19.01 -5.36 -1.56
CA MET A 467 -19.44 -4.48 -0.48
C MET A 467 -18.92 -4.90 0.90
N ALA A 468 -18.37 -6.12 1.03
CA ALA A 468 -17.68 -6.55 2.25
C ALA A 468 -16.25 -5.99 2.34
N ILE A 469 -15.76 -5.32 1.29
CA ILE A 469 -14.46 -4.65 1.31
C ILE A 469 -14.57 -3.35 2.12
N PRO A 470 -13.85 -3.20 3.26
CA PRO A 470 -14.09 -2.10 4.19
C PRO A 470 -13.86 -0.69 3.65
N HIS A 471 -13.05 -0.51 2.60
CA HIS A 471 -12.64 0.81 2.12
C HIS A 471 -13.81 1.68 1.62
N LEU A 472 -14.92 1.05 1.22
CA LEU A 472 -16.09 1.75 0.71
C LEU A 472 -16.71 2.71 1.74
N LEU A 473 -16.43 2.52 3.02
CA LEU A 473 -17.12 3.18 4.13
C LEU A 473 -16.40 4.40 4.71
N SER A 474 -15.15 4.69 4.33
CA SER A 474 -14.43 5.89 4.77
C SER A 474 -14.06 6.78 3.60
N ASP A 475 -14.13 8.10 3.78
CA ASP A 475 -13.77 9.07 2.74
C ASP A 475 -12.32 8.92 2.30
N GLU A 476 -11.42 8.56 3.22
CA GLU A 476 -9.98 8.44 2.96
C GLU A 476 -9.64 7.28 2.04
N SER A 477 -10.44 6.21 2.03
CA SER A 477 -10.12 4.97 1.28
C SER A 477 -11.12 4.61 0.19
N ALA A 478 -12.29 5.25 0.16
CA ALA A 478 -13.23 5.12 -0.95
C ALA A 478 -12.64 5.72 -2.24
N CYS A 479 -12.83 5.03 -3.37
CA CYS A 479 -12.28 5.42 -4.67
C CYS A 479 -10.75 5.56 -4.68
N ALA A 480 -10.05 4.80 -3.84
CA ALA A 480 -8.59 4.74 -3.80
C ALA A 480 -8.03 3.37 -4.24
N TYR A 481 -8.84 2.30 -4.22
CA TYR A 481 -8.35 0.92 -4.37
C TYR A 481 -7.61 0.65 -5.69
N GLN A 482 -7.90 1.41 -6.75
CA GLN A 482 -7.16 1.36 -8.01
C GLN A 482 -5.67 1.63 -7.83
N GLY A 483 -5.25 2.45 -6.86
CA GLY A 483 -3.84 2.81 -6.72
C GLY A 483 -2.94 1.61 -6.43
N TYR A 484 -3.47 0.54 -5.79
CA TYR A 484 -2.74 -0.73 -5.64
C TYR A 484 -2.46 -1.40 -6.99
N LEU A 485 -3.47 -1.47 -7.86
CA LEU A 485 -3.28 -2.06 -9.19
C LEU A 485 -2.38 -1.17 -10.06
N LEU A 486 -2.54 0.15 -9.99
CA LEU A 486 -1.66 1.08 -10.69
C LEU A 486 -0.19 0.92 -10.23
N ALA A 487 0.02 0.72 -8.93
CA ALA A 487 1.34 0.44 -8.37
C ALA A 487 1.91 -0.88 -8.87
N HIS A 488 1.15 -1.98 -8.87
CA HIS A 488 1.59 -3.24 -9.47
C HIS A 488 1.96 -3.09 -10.95
N MET A 489 1.17 -2.37 -11.75
CA MET A 489 1.52 -2.10 -13.15
C MET A 489 2.87 -1.40 -13.27
N ALA A 490 3.11 -0.39 -12.42
CA ALA A 490 4.35 0.36 -12.39
C ALA A 490 5.53 -0.46 -11.88
N VAL A 491 5.33 -1.33 -10.89
CA VAL A 491 6.34 -2.28 -10.40
C VAL A 491 6.83 -3.15 -11.54
N TYR A 492 5.94 -3.78 -12.32
CA TYR A 492 6.36 -4.66 -13.40
C TYR A 492 6.95 -3.91 -14.60
N GLN A 493 6.52 -2.67 -14.86
CA GLN A 493 7.20 -1.79 -15.83
C GLN A 493 8.63 -1.44 -15.37
N THR A 494 8.80 -1.15 -14.08
CA THR A 494 10.10 -0.87 -13.45
C THR A 494 11.03 -2.09 -13.49
N ARG A 495 10.50 -3.26 -13.12
CA ARG A 495 11.23 -4.55 -13.16
C ARG A 495 11.67 -4.89 -14.57
N ALA A 496 10.81 -4.70 -15.57
CA ALA A 496 11.16 -4.92 -16.97
C ALA A 496 12.27 -3.97 -17.44
N TYR A 497 12.21 -2.69 -17.08
CA TYR A 497 13.28 -1.74 -17.38
C TYR A 497 14.63 -2.18 -16.80
N PHE A 498 14.70 -2.46 -15.50
CA PHE A 498 15.95 -2.87 -14.85
C PHE A 498 16.46 -4.22 -15.37
N THR A 499 15.58 -5.18 -15.61
CA THR A 499 15.97 -6.48 -16.18
C THR A 499 16.51 -6.32 -17.60
N ASN A 500 15.90 -5.50 -18.44
CA ASN A 500 16.41 -5.22 -19.79
C ASN A 500 17.76 -4.47 -19.76
N LYS A 501 17.94 -3.56 -18.79
CA LYS A 501 19.15 -2.73 -18.68
C LYS A 501 20.33 -3.48 -18.08
N PHE A 502 20.09 -4.32 -17.07
CA PHE A 502 21.14 -4.93 -16.25
C PHE A 502 21.13 -6.46 -16.24
N GLY A 503 20.06 -7.10 -16.71
CA GLY A 503 19.90 -8.56 -16.76
C GLY A 503 19.39 -9.20 -15.46
N TYR A 504 19.37 -8.45 -14.34
CA TYR A 504 18.92 -8.97 -13.04
C TYR A 504 18.56 -7.87 -12.04
N LEU A 505 17.80 -8.25 -11.00
CA LEU A 505 17.35 -7.36 -9.93
C LEU A 505 18.06 -7.66 -8.60
N THR A 506 18.08 -8.91 -8.18
CA THR A 506 18.64 -9.36 -6.90
C THR A 506 20.09 -8.93 -6.71
N ASP A 507 20.36 -8.23 -5.60
CA ASP A 507 21.67 -7.68 -5.21
C ASP A 507 22.30 -6.75 -6.28
N ASN A 508 21.49 -6.07 -7.11
CA ASN A 508 22.00 -5.15 -8.13
C ASN A 508 22.25 -3.73 -7.57
N PRO A 509 23.52 -3.28 -7.45
CA PRO A 509 23.87 -2.01 -6.82
C PRO A 509 23.48 -0.77 -7.64
N GLU A 510 23.03 -0.93 -8.88
CA GLU A 510 22.60 0.17 -9.75
C GLU A 510 21.13 0.57 -9.51
N ILE A 511 20.35 -0.24 -8.78
CA ILE A 511 18.90 -0.03 -8.62
C ILE A 511 18.59 1.08 -7.63
N GLY A 512 19.12 1.02 -6.40
CA GLY A 512 18.87 2.01 -5.36
C GLY A 512 19.14 3.45 -5.79
N PRO A 513 20.30 3.75 -6.42
CA PRO A 513 20.60 5.09 -6.93
C PRO A 513 19.60 5.60 -7.97
N LEU A 514 19.10 4.72 -8.86
CA LEU A 514 18.12 5.11 -9.88
C LEU A 514 16.72 5.32 -9.29
N LEU A 515 16.33 4.54 -8.28
CA LEU A 515 15.10 4.79 -7.52
C LEU A 515 15.19 6.11 -6.74
N GLU A 516 16.34 6.38 -6.11
CA GLU A 516 16.61 7.65 -5.42
C GLU A 516 16.47 8.83 -6.36
N GLU A 517 17.11 8.78 -7.54
CA GLU A 517 17.10 9.87 -8.52
C GLU A 517 15.70 10.12 -9.09
N HIS A 518 15.01 9.07 -9.53
CA HIS A 518 13.83 9.21 -10.38
C HIS A 518 12.49 9.03 -9.66
N TYR A 519 12.45 8.24 -8.58
CA TYR A 519 11.24 8.03 -7.81
C TYR A 519 11.26 8.93 -6.58
N TRP A 520 12.28 8.87 -5.73
CA TRP A 520 12.20 9.48 -4.40
C TRP A 520 12.53 10.98 -4.36
N HIS A 521 13.53 11.45 -5.10
CA HIS A 521 14.11 12.79 -4.96
C HIS A 521 13.06 13.91 -4.98
N GLN A 522 12.13 13.87 -5.92
CA GLN A 522 11.16 14.94 -6.17
C GLN A 522 9.93 14.87 -5.25
N GLY A 523 9.71 13.74 -4.57
CA GLY A 523 8.50 13.49 -3.81
C GLY A 523 7.24 13.84 -4.62
N ASN A 524 6.27 14.51 -4.00
CA ASN A 524 5.04 14.93 -4.67
C ASN A 524 5.16 16.21 -5.51
N ALA A 525 6.38 16.64 -5.90
CA ALA A 525 6.56 17.67 -6.92
C ALA A 525 6.24 17.16 -8.34
N VAL A 526 6.24 15.84 -8.52
CA VAL A 526 5.91 15.14 -9.76
C VAL A 526 4.80 14.13 -9.49
N ASN A 527 4.01 13.81 -10.52
CA ASN A 527 2.97 12.80 -10.41
C ASN A 527 3.50 11.40 -10.74
N HIS A 528 2.68 10.37 -10.48
CA HIS A 528 3.05 8.98 -10.67
C HIS A 528 3.57 8.67 -12.09
N ASN A 529 2.86 9.10 -13.15
CA ASN A 529 3.32 8.84 -14.52
C ASN A 529 4.68 9.51 -14.82
N GLN A 530 4.93 10.70 -14.28
CA GLN A 530 6.16 11.44 -14.53
C GLN A 530 7.39 10.75 -13.92
N THR A 531 7.26 10.08 -12.77
CA THR A 531 8.37 9.31 -12.17
C THR A 531 8.72 8.11 -13.06
N ILE A 532 7.72 7.39 -13.58
CA ILE A 532 7.93 6.26 -14.51
C ILE A 532 8.62 6.72 -15.80
N ILE A 533 8.19 7.85 -16.38
CA ILE A 533 8.81 8.41 -17.59
C ILE A 533 10.28 8.78 -17.32
N GLN A 534 10.58 9.37 -16.17
CA GLN A 534 11.95 9.77 -15.82
C GLN A 534 12.89 8.56 -15.70
N LEU A 535 12.43 7.47 -15.10
CA LEU A 535 13.23 6.24 -14.96
C LEU A 535 13.36 5.48 -16.28
N THR A 536 12.22 5.21 -16.92
CA THR A 536 12.12 4.21 -18.01
C THR A 536 12.17 4.81 -19.41
N GLY A 537 11.87 6.11 -19.55
CA GLY A 537 11.66 6.77 -20.84
C GLY A 537 10.33 6.41 -21.52
N GLU A 538 9.50 5.57 -20.90
CA GLU A 538 8.20 5.12 -21.38
C GLU A 538 7.07 5.66 -20.49
N GLY A 539 5.93 6.00 -21.08
CA GLY A 539 4.73 6.37 -20.32
C GLY A 539 4.18 5.19 -19.53
N PHE A 540 3.51 5.49 -18.41
CA PHE A 540 2.87 4.48 -17.56
C PHE A 540 1.83 3.67 -18.34
N ASN A 541 1.91 2.33 -18.27
CA ASN A 541 0.95 1.46 -18.95
C ASN A 541 0.82 0.06 -18.30
N ALA A 542 -0.26 -0.64 -18.67
CA ALA A 542 -0.64 -1.92 -18.09
C ALA A 542 0.11 -3.15 -18.66
N LYS A 543 0.88 -2.98 -19.74
CA LYS A 543 1.37 -4.09 -20.57
C LYS A 543 2.23 -5.07 -19.78
N TYR A 544 3.18 -4.58 -18.99
CA TYR A 544 4.18 -5.42 -18.33
C TYR A 544 3.55 -6.35 -17.28
N LEU A 545 2.65 -5.83 -16.43
CA LEU A 545 1.91 -6.67 -15.50
C LEU A 545 0.99 -7.65 -16.23
N ALA A 546 0.34 -7.23 -17.33
CA ALA A 546 -0.54 -8.11 -18.10
C ALA A 546 0.24 -9.26 -18.76
N ASP A 547 1.42 -9.01 -19.29
CA ASP A 547 2.28 -10.05 -19.87
C ASP A 547 2.67 -11.10 -18.81
N GLU A 548 3.00 -10.65 -17.60
CA GLU A 548 3.31 -11.51 -16.45
C GLU A 548 2.10 -12.33 -15.99
N CYS A 549 0.90 -11.75 -16.01
CA CYS A 549 -0.36 -12.46 -15.74
C CYS A 549 -0.69 -13.51 -16.81
N ASN A 550 -0.15 -13.36 -18.01
CA ASN A 550 -0.44 -14.21 -19.16
C ASN A 550 0.59 -15.35 -19.35
N LEU A 551 1.64 -15.41 -18.53
CA LEU A 551 2.57 -16.52 -18.54
C LEU A 551 1.88 -17.80 -18.07
N THR A 552 2.18 -18.90 -18.75
CA THR A 552 1.93 -20.26 -18.23
C THR A 552 2.85 -20.56 -17.05
N SER A 553 2.47 -21.51 -16.19
CA SER A 553 3.32 -21.97 -15.08
C SER A 553 4.68 -22.45 -15.56
N GLU A 554 4.75 -23.12 -16.72
CA GLU A 554 6.00 -23.58 -17.32
C GLU A 554 6.90 -22.41 -17.75
N GLN A 555 6.33 -21.37 -18.37
CA GLN A 555 7.09 -20.19 -18.76
C GLN A 555 7.59 -19.40 -17.55
N ALA A 556 6.73 -19.18 -16.54
CA ALA A 556 7.11 -18.51 -15.31
C ALA A 556 8.23 -19.28 -14.59
N TRP A 557 8.11 -20.61 -14.50
CA TRP A 557 9.17 -21.44 -13.93
C TRP A 557 10.48 -21.36 -14.73
N GLN A 558 10.40 -21.41 -16.07
CA GLN A 558 11.61 -21.30 -16.91
C GLN A 558 12.34 -19.96 -16.69
N ILE A 559 11.62 -18.85 -16.53
CA ILE A 559 12.22 -17.56 -16.22
C ILE A 559 12.99 -17.61 -14.89
N GLU A 560 12.41 -18.21 -13.84
CA GLU A 560 13.08 -18.36 -12.55
C GLU A 560 14.28 -19.32 -12.62
N GLN A 561 14.19 -20.41 -13.40
CA GLN A 561 15.32 -21.28 -13.65
C GLN A 561 16.48 -20.55 -14.31
N ASP A 562 16.19 -19.68 -15.28
CA ASP A 562 17.21 -18.90 -15.97
C ASP A 562 17.91 -17.96 -14.97
N LYS A 563 17.14 -17.23 -14.12
CA LYS A 563 17.68 -16.39 -13.04
C LYS A 563 18.56 -17.18 -12.06
N ILE A 564 18.10 -18.35 -11.60
CA ILE A 564 18.83 -19.23 -10.70
C ILE A 564 20.13 -19.74 -11.35
N SER A 565 20.09 -20.12 -12.63
CA SER A 565 21.25 -20.70 -13.32
C SER A 565 22.40 -19.71 -13.48
N VAL A 566 22.09 -18.42 -13.71
CA VAL A 566 23.11 -17.38 -13.88
C VAL A 566 23.66 -16.88 -12.55
N LEU A 567 22.96 -17.11 -11.44
CA LEU A 567 23.36 -16.68 -10.09
C LEU A 567 24.77 -17.13 -9.72
N ALA A 568 25.14 -18.38 -10.04
CA ALA A 568 26.45 -18.94 -9.73
C ALA A 568 27.63 -18.20 -10.38
N ASN A 569 27.37 -17.47 -11.48
CA ASN A 569 28.38 -16.72 -12.22
C ASN A 569 28.28 -15.20 -11.98
N ARG A 570 27.31 -14.74 -11.19
CA ARG A 570 27.09 -13.33 -10.88
C ARG A 570 27.99 -12.91 -9.71
N PRO A 571 28.81 -11.85 -9.83
CA PRO A 571 29.52 -11.31 -8.69
C PRO A 571 28.52 -10.76 -7.68
N ARG A 572 28.64 -11.15 -6.40
CA ARG A 572 27.78 -10.64 -5.34
C ARG A 572 28.29 -9.29 -4.86
N ALA A 573 27.42 -8.28 -4.84
CA ALA A 573 27.75 -6.97 -4.31
C ALA A 573 28.08 -7.05 -2.81
N CYS A 574 28.98 -6.17 -2.37
CA CYS A 574 29.21 -5.96 -0.93
C CYS A 574 27.98 -5.30 -0.32
N VAL A 575 27.71 -5.62 0.95
CA VAL A 575 26.67 -4.94 1.73
C VAL A 575 27.20 -3.55 2.08
N HIS A 576 26.52 -2.50 1.61
CA HIS A 576 26.79 -1.13 2.03
C HIS A 576 25.86 -0.74 3.18
N SER A 577 26.32 0.21 4.00
CA SER A 577 25.46 0.77 5.04
C SER A 577 24.25 1.44 4.41
N LEU A 578 23.10 1.27 5.06
CA LEU A 578 21.88 2.00 4.72
C LEU A 578 21.99 3.50 5.01
N ASN A 579 23.04 3.97 5.71
CA ASN A 579 23.16 5.34 6.23
C ASN A 579 21.92 5.75 7.04
N ALA A 580 21.51 4.92 8.00
CA ALA A 580 20.42 5.20 8.93
C ALA A 580 20.85 4.91 10.37
N LYS A 581 20.25 5.61 11.32
CA LYS A 581 20.22 5.19 12.73
C LYS A 581 18.97 4.35 12.92
N ILE A 582 19.10 3.11 13.39
CA ILE A 582 18.01 2.14 13.43
C ILE A 582 17.86 1.63 14.86
N SER A 583 16.65 1.76 15.40
CA SER A 583 16.23 1.14 16.66
C SER A 583 15.06 0.19 16.43
N ILE A 584 15.17 -1.02 16.96
CA ILE A 584 14.11 -2.03 16.97
C ILE A 584 13.47 -2.01 18.35
N VAL A 585 12.15 -1.88 18.40
CA VAL A 585 11.38 -1.76 19.64
C VAL A 585 10.24 -2.76 19.71
N ASP A 586 9.79 -3.04 20.92
CA ASP A 586 8.48 -3.64 21.21
C ASP A 586 7.75 -2.73 22.20
N GLY A 587 6.92 -1.83 21.68
CA GLY A 587 6.33 -0.75 22.47
C GLY A 587 7.38 0.25 22.96
N ASP A 588 7.51 0.40 24.28
CA ASP A 588 8.48 1.30 24.91
C ASP A 588 9.85 0.66 25.18
N LYS A 589 9.98 -0.66 24.92
CA LYS A 589 11.20 -1.42 25.14
C LYS A 589 12.04 -1.47 23.86
N GLU A 590 13.26 -0.96 23.92
CA GLU A 590 14.27 -1.19 22.87
C GLU A 590 14.79 -2.63 22.95
N LEU A 591 14.78 -3.32 21.80
CA LEU A 591 15.25 -4.69 21.63
C LEU A 591 16.69 -4.74 21.09
N ALA A 592 16.99 -3.91 20.09
CA ALA A 592 18.30 -3.83 19.43
C ALA A 592 18.45 -2.47 18.72
N ASN A 593 19.69 -2.01 18.51
CA ASN A 593 19.98 -0.81 17.72
C ASN A 593 21.34 -0.93 17.00
N ASN A 594 21.60 -0.05 16.02
CA ASN A 594 22.84 -0.07 15.24
C ASN A 594 23.90 0.95 15.68
N GLU A 595 23.90 1.43 16.94
CA GLU A 595 24.91 2.38 17.44
C GLU A 595 26.34 1.83 17.34
N LEU A 596 26.50 0.52 17.52
CA LEU A 596 27.79 -0.17 17.37
C LEU A 596 28.05 -0.60 15.92
N SER A 597 27.11 -1.32 15.32
CA SER A 597 27.11 -1.72 13.91
C SER A 597 25.78 -2.38 13.54
N ASP A 598 25.47 -2.43 12.23
CA ASP A 598 24.32 -3.17 11.72
C ASP A 598 24.41 -4.68 12.06
N GLU A 599 25.61 -5.25 12.06
CA GLU A 599 25.85 -6.66 12.41
C GLU A 599 25.47 -6.97 13.86
N GLN A 600 25.85 -6.10 14.80
CA GLN A 600 25.49 -6.27 16.21
C GLN A 600 23.98 -6.15 16.41
N MET A 601 23.33 -5.18 15.75
CA MET A 601 21.88 -5.03 15.80
C MET A 601 21.16 -6.30 15.34
N CYS A 602 21.58 -6.86 14.19
CA CYS A 602 21.00 -8.10 13.66
C CYS A 602 21.21 -9.27 14.62
N HIS A 603 22.42 -9.42 15.19
CA HIS A 603 22.71 -10.46 16.16
C HIS A 603 21.84 -10.36 17.42
N ASP A 604 21.72 -9.17 18.00
CA ASP A 604 20.94 -8.94 19.21
C ASP A 604 19.45 -9.21 18.97
N PHE A 605 18.92 -8.79 17.81
CA PHE A 605 17.55 -9.09 17.41
C PHE A 605 17.32 -10.59 17.20
N GLU A 606 18.19 -11.27 16.46
CA GLU A 606 18.11 -12.72 16.25
C GLU A 606 18.13 -13.48 17.58
N GLN A 607 19.06 -13.12 18.48
CA GLN A 607 19.15 -13.72 19.81
C GLN A 607 17.86 -13.51 20.60
N TYR A 608 17.30 -12.29 20.58
CA TYR A 608 16.02 -11.99 21.24
C TYR A 608 14.88 -12.87 20.71
N ILE A 609 14.74 -12.99 19.39
CA ILE A 609 13.67 -13.79 18.81
C ILE A 609 13.82 -15.27 19.18
N VAL A 610 15.04 -15.83 19.11
CA VAL A 610 15.30 -17.23 19.48
C VAL A 610 15.06 -17.47 20.98
N GLU A 611 15.48 -16.58 21.87
CA GLU A 611 15.31 -16.74 23.30
C GLU A 611 13.84 -16.70 23.74
N TYR A 612 13.02 -15.85 23.11
CA TYR A 612 11.63 -15.61 23.54
C TYR A 612 10.59 -16.42 22.75
N TYR A 613 10.88 -16.79 21.50
CA TYR A 613 9.94 -17.49 20.62
C TYR A 613 10.44 -18.86 20.13
N GLY A 614 11.74 -19.15 20.28
CA GLY A 614 12.33 -20.47 20.01
C GLY A 614 12.67 -20.79 18.56
N ARG A 615 12.50 -19.84 17.62
CA ARG A 615 12.83 -19.97 16.18
C ARG A 615 13.19 -18.64 15.55
#